data_AF-A0A2P6VEF1-F1
#
_entry.id   AF-A0A2P6VEF1-F1
#
_cell.length_a   1.000
_cell.length_b   1.000
_cell.length_c   1.000
_cell.angle_alpha   90.00
_cell.angle_beta   90.00
_cell.angle_gamma   90.00
#
_symmetry.space_group_name_H-M   'P 1'
#
loop_
_entity.id
_entity.type
_entity.pdbx_description
1 polymer ?
#
loop_
_entity_poly.entity_id
_entity_poly.type
_entity_poly.pdbx_seq_one_letter_code
_entity_poly.pdbx_strand_id
1 'polypeptide(L)'
;MHVTQSHLDHFLTVSRALGFELDGWVSRDVEDLPPGGTVTLVLLEDPLLTTQVRNLRRAADNSNRAKELQMEAFLASRASADAPGATRTVLPTTPFADADGQHYVQLDAAVVAGDTVYVGELKTVLGEAAVEDVVMKLVKIRGAVQRGRSPDLAAALQGVTHVKLFLGGDAVRQGLAVQELAEAAAVVGASLVLPSGQALGLASEPAPAVRL
;
A
#
# COMPACT_ATOMS: atom_id res chain seq x y z
N MET A 1 -1.06 7.72 -26.10
CA MET A 1 -0.28 8.02 -24.88
C MET A 1 -0.99 7.31 -23.73
N HIS A 2 -0.32 6.39 -23.03
CA HIS A 2 -0.91 5.76 -21.84
C HIS A 2 -0.80 6.74 -20.67
N VAL A 3 -1.94 7.25 -20.21
CA VAL A 3 -2.01 8.09 -19.01
C VAL A 3 -1.92 7.16 -17.79
N THR A 4 -1.07 7.50 -16.83
CA THR A 4 -0.94 6.78 -15.55
C THR A 4 -1.51 7.66 -14.44
N GLN A 5 -1.77 7.07 -13.26
CA GLN A 5 -2.20 7.84 -12.10
C GLN A 5 -1.23 8.98 -11.76
N SER A 6 0.07 8.72 -11.85
CA SER A 6 1.12 9.72 -11.64
C SER A 6 1.07 10.88 -12.66
N HIS A 7 0.77 10.58 -13.94
CA HIS A 7 0.59 11.62 -14.96
C HIS A 7 -0.62 12.51 -14.65
N LEU A 8 -1.73 11.90 -14.21
CA LEU A 8 -2.94 12.61 -13.84
C LEU A 8 -2.71 13.50 -12.60
N ASP A 9 -2.09 12.97 -11.55
CA ASP A 9 -1.79 13.74 -10.34
C ASP A 9 -0.85 14.92 -10.61
N HIS A 10 0.14 14.73 -11.48
CA HIS A 10 1.01 15.81 -11.94
C HIS A 10 0.20 16.89 -12.67
N PHE A 11 -0.65 16.50 -13.63
CA PHE A 11 -1.47 17.43 -14.40
C PHE A 11 -2.47 18.21 -13.54
N LEU A 12 -3.12 17.54 -12.60
CA LEU A 12 -4.04 18.17 -11.65
C LEU A 12 -3.30 19.18 -10.76
N THR A 13 -2.07 18.87 -10.37
CA THR A 13 -1.22 19.76 -9.57
C THR A 13 -0.83 21.02 -10.34
N VAL A 14 -0.34 20.87 -11.57
CA VAL A 14 0.05 22.00 -12.44
C VAL A 14 -1.14 22.90 -12.75
N SER A 15 -2.30 22.30 -13.03
CA SER A 15 -3.52 23.02 -13.40
C SER A 15 -4.26 23.63 -12.20
N ARG A 16 -3.76 23.42 -10.97
CA ARG A 16 -4.48 23.73 -9.71
C ARG A 16 -5.90 23.16 -9.69
N ALA A 17 -6.09 22.03 -10.35
CA ALA A 17 -7.34 21.33 -10.46
C ALA A 17 -7.46 20.31 -9.33
N LEU A 18 -8.67 20.15 -8.82
CA LEU A 18 -9.01 19.25 -7.73
C LEU A 18 -9.25 17.83 -8.21
N GLY A 19 -9.57 17.68 -9.49
CA GLY A 19 -9.94 16.45 -10.15
C GLY A 19 -10.59 16.81 -11.48
N PHE A 20 -11.29 15.85 -12.06
CA PHE A 20 -12.11 16.06 -13.23
C PHE A 20 -13.56 15.64 -12.94
N GLU A 21 -14.50 16.38 -13.53
CA GLU A 21 -15.92 16.08 -13.46
C GLU A 21 -16.30 15.07 -14.54
N LEU A 22 -17.06 14.07 -14.13
CA LEU A 22 -17.73 13.10 -14.98
C LEU A 22 -19.17 13.01 -14.46
N ASP A 23 -20.21 13.14 -15.29
CA ASP A 23 -21.62 12.92 -14.91
C ASP A 23 -22.07 13.54 -13.55
N GLY A 24 -21.56 14.73 -13.21
CA GLY A 24 -21.90 15.44 -11.96
C GLY A 24 -21.15 14.96 -10.70
N TRP A 25 -20.14 14.10 -10.82
CA TRP A 25 -19.22 13.71 -9.74
C TRP A 25 -17.76 14.04 -10.09
N VAL A 26 -16.92 14.23 -9.07
CA VAL A 26 -15.52 14.60 -9.23
C VAL A 26 -14.63 13.40 -8.93
N SER A 27 -13.84 12.97 -9.91
CA SER A 27 -12.83 11.91 -9.76
C SER A 27 -11.41 12.45 -9.84
N ARG A 28 -10.48 11.68 -9.29
CA ARG A 28 -9.02 11.85 -9.43
C ARG A 28 -8.34 10.59 -9.93
N ASP A 29 -9.09 9.52 -10.20
CA ASP A 29 -8.52 8.24 -10.57
C ASP A 29 -8.46 8.11 -12.09
N VAL A 30 -7.32 7.66 -12.59
CA VAL A 30 -7.08 7.51 -14.04
C VAL A 30 -8.02 6.48 -14.66
N GLU A 31 -8.51 5.53 -13.86
CA GLU A 31 -9.45 4.48 -14.27
C GLU A 31 -10.85 5.04 -14.59
N ASP A 32 -11.20 6.18 -14.00
CA ASP A 32 -12.49 6.85 -14.23
C ASP A 32 -12.46 7.79 -15.45
N LEU A 33 -11.31 7.95 -16.10
CA LEU A 33 -11.22 8.78 -17.30
C LEU A 33 -11.94 8.09 -18.46
N PRO A 34 -12.90 8.77 -19.12
CA PRO A 34 -13.58 8.19 -20.28
C PRO A 34 -12.57 7.94 -21.41
N PRO A 35 -12.59 6.74 -22.04
CA PRO A 35 -11.68 6.44 -23.12
C PRO A 35 -11.90 7.38 -24.30
N GLY A 36 -10.90 8.21 -24.61
CA GLY A 36 -10.95 9.15 -25.73
C GLY A 36 -11.88 10.36 -25.56
N GLY A 37 -12.22 10.75 -24.33
CA GLY A 37 -13.14 11.85 -24.04
C GLY A 37 -12.49 13.17 -23.60
N THR A 38 -13.32 14.21 -23.50
CA THR A 38 -13.00 15.45 -22.80
C THR A 38 -13.55 15.37 -21.38
N VAL A 39 -12.78 15.83 -20.39
CA VAL A 39 -13.24 15.96 -19.00
C VAL A 39 -13.16 17.40 -18.54
N THR A 40 -14.07 17.84 -17.68
CA THR A 40 -14.05 19.20 -17.12
C THR A 40 -13.16 19.21 -15.89
N LEU A 41 -12.14 20.06 -15.85
CA LEU A 41 -11.32 20.20 -14.64
C LEU A 41 -12.08 21.01 -13.59
N VAL A 42 -12.13 20.49 -12.37
CA VAL A 42 -12.73 21.20 -11.25
C VAL A 42 -11.68 22.07 -10.60
N LEU A 43 -11.81 23.38 -10.70
CA LEU A 43 -10.86 24.35 -10.16
C LEU A 43 -11.18 24.72 -8.71
N LEU A 44 -10.14 25.16 -7.99
CA LEU A 44 -10.17 25.51 -6.57
C LEU A 44 -10.95 26.80 -6.20
N GLU A 45 -11.67 27.42 -7.14
CA GLU A 45 -12.19 28.79 -7.00
C GLU A 45 -13.63 28.90 -6.46
N ASP A 46 -14.33 27.77 -6.25
CA ASP A 46 -15.67 27.75 -5.66
C ASP A 46 -15.64 27.22 -4.19
N PRO A 47 -16.14 27.98 -3.19
CA PRO A 47 -16.16 27.58 -1.79
C PRO A 47 -17.07 26.37 -1.46
N LEU A 48 -18.14 26.14 -2.23
CA LEU A 48 -18.98 24.93 -2.09
C LEU A 48 -18.24 23.70 -2.64
N LEU A 49 -17.55 23.83 -3.76
CA LEU A 49 -16.69 22.77 -4.32
C LEU A 49 -15.46 22.50 -3.44
N THR A 50 -14.90 23.53 -2.80
CA THR A 50 -13.80 23.39 -1.84
C THR A 50 -14.20 22.53 -0.64
N THR A 51 -15.45 22.65 -0.17
CA THR A 51 -15.98 21.83 0.93
C THR A 51 -16.23 20.38 0.48
N GLN A 52 -16.83 20.19 -0.69
CA GLN A 52 -17.03 18.85 -1.27
C GLN A 52 -15.71 18.13 -1.48
N VAL A 53 -14.69 18.81 -2.01
CA VAL A 53 -13.37 18.21 -2.23
C VAL A 53 -12.63 17.94 -0.94
N ARG A 54 -12.75 18.81 0.08
CA ARG A 54 -12.22 18.51 1.42
C ARG A 54 -12.90 17.28 2.02
N ASN A 55 -14.19 17.10 1.78
CA ASN A 55 -14.94 15.92 2.24
C ASN A 55 -14.54 14.66 1.46
N LEU A 56 -14.34 14.74 0.14
CA LEU A 56 -13.86 13.62 -0.67
C LEU A 56 -12.43 13.20 -0.27
N ARG A 57 -11.52 14.16 -0.09
CA ARG A 57 -10.18 13.88 0.43
C ARG A 57 -10.23 13.24 1.81
N ARG A 58 -11.02 13.78 2.73
CA ARG A 58 -11.22 13.17 4.05
C ARG A 58 -11.82 11.76 3.96
N ALA A 59 -12.75 11.53 3.05
CA ALA A 59 -13.33 10.20 2.85
C ALA A 59 -12.29 9.20 2.33
N ALA A 60 -11.46 9.61 1.36
CA ALA A 60 -10.36 8.81 0.85
C ALA A 60 -9.30 8.55 1.93
N ASP A 61 -8.87 9.58 2.67
CA ASP A 61 -7.92 9.46 3.78
C ASP A 61 -8.45 8.52 4.86
N ASN A 62 -9.74 8.65 5.22
CA ASN A 62 -10.40 7.77 6.18
C ASN A 62 -10.51 6.33 5.67
N SER A 63 -10.79 6.13 4.38
CA SER A 63 -10.87 4.80 3.77
C SER A 63 -9.50 4.13 3.77
N ASN A 64 -8.46 4.84 3.33
CA ASN A 64 -7.08 4.36 3.35
C ASN A 64 -6.65 4.03 4.78
N ARG A 65 -6.94 4.92 5.74
CA ARG A 65 -6.63 4.67 7.14
C ARG A 65 -7.36 3.45 7.69
N ALA A 66 -8.62 3.24 7.32
CA ALA A 66 -9.37 2.05 7.73
C ALA A 66 -8.74 0.77 7.18
N LYS A 67 -8.29 0.77 5.91
CA LYS A 67 -7.60 -0.37 5.30
C LYS A 67 -6.25 -0.65 5.97
N GLU A 68 -5.46 0.39 6.24
CA GLU A 68 -4.20 0.28 7.00
C GLU A 68 -4.44 -0.37 8.38
N LEU A 69 -5.47 0.08 9.12
CA LEU A 69 -5.81 -0.49 10.43
C LEU A 69 -6.29 -1.94 10.34
N GLN A 70 -7.05 -2.30 9.30
CA GLN A 70 -7.45 -3.69 9.07
C GLN A 70 -6.24 -4.57 8.75
N MET A 71 -5.31 -4.08 7.92
CA MET A 71 -4.07 -4.79 7.63
C MET A 71 -3.21 -4.91 8.89
N GLU A 72 -3.03 -3.85 9.66
CA GLU A 72 -2.30 -3.89 10.94
C GLU A 72 -2.88 -4.94 11.90
N ALA A 73 -4.21 -4.96 12.06
CA ALA A 73 -4.89 -5.96 12.89
C ALA A 73 -4.67 -7.39 12.38
N PHE A 74 -4.73 -7.59 11.07
CA PHE A 74 -4.40 -8.87 10.43
C PHE A 74 -2.95 -9.26 10.74
N LEU A 75 -1.97 -8.39 10.49
CA LEU A 75 -0.55 -8.66 10.76
C LEU A 75 -0.30 -8.96 12.23
N ALA A 76 -0.93 -8.22 13.15
CA ALA A 76 -0.82 -8.44 14.58
C ALA A 76 -1.39 -9.82 15.00
N SER A 77 -2.46 -10.28 14.35
CA SER A 77 -3.01 -11.62 14.54
C SER A 77 -2.05 -12.70 14.05
N ARG A 78 -1.47 -12.54 12.84
CA ARG A 78 -0.47 -13.48 12.30
C ARG A 78 0.77 -13.55 13.17
N ALA A 79 1.29 -12.40 13.58
CA ALA A 79 2.42 -12.30 14.50
C ALA A 79 2.17 -13.01 15.83
N SER A 80 0.97 -12.90 16.40
CA SER A 80 0.61 -13.61 17.63
C SER A 80 0.50 -15.12 17.45
N ALA A 81 0.07 -15.60 16.29
CA ALA A 81 0.03 -17.03 15.99
C ALA A 81 1.44 -17.61 15.79
N ASP A 82 2.30 -16.87 15.08
CA ASP A 82 3.65 -17.32 14.72
C ASP A 82 4.66 -17.19 15.87
N ALA A 83 4.52 -16.16 16.72
CA ALA A 83 5.42 -15.85 17.82
C ALA A 83 4.64 -15.59 19.12
N PRO A 84 4.02 -16.63 19.72
CA PRO A 84 3.22 -16.47 20.92
C PRO A 84 4.07 -15.93 22.08
N GLY A 85 3.59 -14.86 22.72
CA GLY A 85 4.26 -14.21 23.84
C GLY A 85 5.38 -13.22 23.48
N ALA A 86 5.70 -13.04 22.19
CA ALA A 86 6.63 -12.00 21.76
C ALA A 86 6.02 -10.60 21.96
N THR A 87 6.84 -9.65 22.40
CA THR A 87 6.48 -8.22 22.38
C THR A 87 6.25 -7.80 20.94
N ARG A 88 5.17 -7.05 20.71
CA ARG A 88 4.79 -6.54 19.39
C ARG A 88 4.97 -5.04 19.35
N THR A 89 5.57 -4.56 18.27
CA THR A 89 5.74 -3.14 18.00
C THR A 89 5.18 -2.83 16.64
N VAL A 90 4.18 -1.96 16.57
CA VAL A 90 3.66 -1.43 15.32
C VAL A 90 4.61 -0.35 14.82
N LEU A 91 5.03 -0.45 13.56
CA LEU A 91 5.87 0.55 12.93
C LEU A 91 5.03 1.68 12.34
N PRO A 92 5.56 2.91 12.24
CA PRO A 92 4.84 4.02 11.63
C PRO A 92 4.58 3.76 10.15
N THR A 93 3.43 4.26 9.66
CA THR A 93 3.07 4.21 8.23
C THR A 93 3.58 5.42 7.45
N THR A 94 4.28 6.35 8.12
CA THR A 94 4.98 7.45 7.47
C THR A 94 6.25 6.96 6.77
N PRO A 95 6.68 7.60 5.67
CA PRO A 95 7.92 7.22 4.99
C PRO A 95 9.13 7.26 5.92
N PHE A 96 9.93 6.20 5.90
CA PHE A 96 11.28 6.19 6.45
C PHE A 96 12.22 6.95 5.51
N ALA A 97 13.13 7.71 6.08
CA ALA A 97 14.10 8.49 5.32
C ALA A 97 15.39 7.70 5.04
N ASP A 98 16.09 8.05 3.97
CA ASP A 98 17.48 7.65 3.77
C ASP A 98 18.44 8.55 4.57
N ALA A 99 19.75 8.32 4.41
CA ALA A 99 20.78 9.10 5.11
C ALA A 99 20.78 10.60 4.73
N ASP A 100 20.21 10.96 3.57
CA ASP A 100 20.11 12.34 3.08
C ASP A 100 18.75 12.98 3.42
N GLY A 101 17.92 12.29 4.21
CA GLY A 101 16.59 12.76 4.61
C GLY A 101 15.51 12.62 3.53
N GLN A 102 15.79 11.92 2.42
CA GLN A 102 14.81 11.71 1.35
C GLN A 102 13.91 10.52 1.64
N HIS A 103 12.71 10.49 1.06
CA HIS A 103 11.79 9.37 1.22
C HIS A 103 12.39 8.07 0.66
N TYR A 104 12.73 7.15 1.55
CA TYR A 104 13.32 5.88 1.18
C TYR A 104 12.26 4.81 0.94
N VAL A 105 11.44 4.51 1.95
CA VAL A 105 10.35 3.54 1.85
C VAL A 105 9.21 3.91 2.78
N GLN A 106 7.98 3.74 2.32
CA GLN A 106 6.79 3.77 3.16
C GLN A 106 6.28 2.35 3.33
N LEU A 107 5.80 1.98 4.51
CA LEU A 107 5.16 0.69 4.77
C LEU A 107 3.69 0.96 5.11
N ASP A 108 2.75 0.33 4.39
CA ASP A 108 1.34 0.66 4.55
C ASP A 108 0.81 0.09 5.89
N ALA A 109 1.34 -1.05 6.31
CA ALA A 109 1.27 -1.53 7.67
C ALA A 109 2.50 -2.39 7.99
N ALA A 110 3.03 -2.28 9.20
CA ALA A 110 4.09 -3.18 9.64
C ALA A 110 4.08 -3.42 11.16
N VAL A 111 4.36 -4.67 11.54
CA VAL A 111 4.43 -5.12 12.93
C VAL A 111 5.72 -5.92 13.12
N VAL A 112 6.52 -5.57 14.11
CA VAL A 112 7.67 -6.38 14.55
C VAL A 112 7.22 -7.26 15.71
N ALA A 113 7.53 -8.55 15.65
CA ALA A 113 7.34 -9.49 16.76
C ALA A 113 8.52 -10.46 16.83
N GLY A 114 9.26 -10.40 17.93
CA GLY A 114 10.50 -11.18 18.07
C GLY A 114 11.55 -10.75 17.05
N ASP A 115 12.06 -11.69 16.27
CA ASP A 115 13.07 -11.48 15.22
C ASP A 115 12.45 -11.27 13.82
N THR A 116 11.12 -11.17 13.73
CA THR A 116 10.38 -11.13 12.46
C THR A 116 9.59 -9.84 12.33
N VAL A 117 9.70 -9.19 11.16
CA VAL A 117 8.81 -8.10 10.76
C VAL A 117 7.75 -8.60 9.78
N TYR A 118 6.50 -8.25 10.04
CA TYR A 118 5.34 -8.55 9.22
C TYR A 118 4.98 -7.26 8.48
N VAL A 119 4.99 -7.28 7.16
CA VAL A 119 4.78 -6.08 6.33
C VAL A 119 3.59 -6.31 5.41
N GLY A 120 2.63 -5.42 5.47
CA GLY A 120 1.47 -5.38 4.59
C GLY A 120 1.61 -4.27 3.55
N GLU A 121 1.39 -4.64 2.29
CA GLU A 121 1.23 -3.72 1.17
C GLU A 121 -0.23 -3.70 0.76
N LEU A 122 -0.81 -2.52 0.57
CA LEU A 122 -2.21 -2.35 0.19
C LEU A 122 -2.31 -1.72 -1.21
N LYS A 123 -3.12 -2.34 -2.07
CA LYS A 123 -3.47 -1.81 -3.40
C LYS A 123 -4.97 -1.87 -3.60
N THR A 124 -5.54 -0.87 -4.26
CA THR A 124 -6.96 -0.92 -4.66
C THR A 124 -7.22 -2.11 -5.60
N VAL A 125 -6.38 -2.24 -6.62
CA VAL A 125 -6.44 -3.31 -7.61
C VAL A 125 -5.12 -4.07 -7.64
N LEU A 126 -5.20 -5.39 -7.50
CA LEU A 126 -4.05 -6.27 -7.48
C LEU A 126 -3.72 -6.83 -8.86
N GLY A 127 -2.43 -6.89 -9.17
CA GLY A 127 -1.88 -7.47 -10.39
C GLY A 127 -0.36 -7.56 -10.31
N GLU A 128 0.29 -7.81 -11.45
CA GLU A 128 1.74 -8.00 -11.52
C GLU A 128 2.54 -6.83 -10.93
N ALA A 129 2.16 -5.59 -11.23
CA ALA A 129 2.81 -4.39 -10.68
C ALA A 129 2.75 -4.34 -9.14
N ALA A 130 1.69 -4.88 -8.53
CA ALA A 130 1.58 -4.95 -7.08
C ALA A 130 2.59 -5.94 -6.48
N VAL A 131 2.89 -7.02 -7.20
CA VAL A 131 3.93 -7.99 -6.81
C VAL A 131 5.32 -7.34 -6.92
N GLU A 132 5.58 -6.60 -7.99
CA GLU A 132 6.83 -5.85 -8.17
C GLU A 132 7.07 -4.83 -7.05
N ASP A 133 6.03 -4.10 -6.63
CA ASP A 133 6.13 -3.16 -5.51
C ASP A 133 6.56 -3.86 -4.20
N VAL A 134 6.02 -5.04 -3.92
CA VAL A 134 6.40 -5.84 -2.75
C VAL A 134 7.85 -6.30 -2.84
N VAL A 135 8.31 -6.72 -4.02
CA VAL A 135 9.73 -7.05 -4.27
C VAL A 135 10.61 -5.84 -3.97
N MET A 136 10.23 -4.65 -4.45
CA MET A 136 10.98 -3.43 -4.21
C MET A 136 11.02 -3.05 -2.73
N LYS A 137 9.93 -3.25 -1.98
CA LYS A 137 9.94 -3.05 -0.53
C LYS A 137 10.87 -4.03 0.19
N LEU A 138 10.88 -5.31 -0.19
CA LEU A 138 11.83 -6.29 0.34
C LEU A 138 13.29 -5.87 0.09
N VAL A 139 13.61 -5.44 -1.14
CA VAL A 139 14.94 -4.94 -1.48
C VAL A 139 15.32 -3.74 -0.62
N LYS A 140 14.40 -2.80 -0.39
CA LYS A 140 14.64 -1.63 0.45
C LYS A 140 14.84 -1.99 1.91
N ILE A 141 14.03 -2.90 2.46
CA ILE A 141 14.17 -3.39 3.84
C ILE A 141 15.55 -4.05 4.03
N ARG A 142 15.95 -4.97 3.13
CA ARG A 142 17.30 -5.56 3.15
C ARG A 142 18.39 -4.50 3.04
N GLY A 143 18.20 -3.52 2.16
CA GLY A 143 19.13 -2.39 2.01
C GLY A 143 19.28 -1.56 3.28
N ALA A 144 18.22 -1.38 4.05
CA ALA A 144 18.28 -0.69 5.34
C ALA A 144 19.02 -1.54 6.38
N VAL A 145 18.64 -2.81 6.57
CA VAL A 145 19.19 -3.69 7.61
C VAL A 145 20.64 -4.08 7.33
N GLN A 146 20.97 -4.48 6.10
CA GLN A 146 22.30 -5.01 5.76
C GLN A 146 23.32 -3.93 5.41
N ARG A 147 22.86 -2.79 4.86
CA ARG A 147 23.73 -1.78 4.26
C ARG A 147 23.54 -0.38 4.85
N GLY A 148 22.64 -0.22 5.83
CA GLY A 148 22.41 1.06 6.50
C GLY A 148 21.84 2.16 5.59
N ARG A 149 21.17 1.80 4.48
CA ARG A 149 20.65 2.81 3.51
C ARG A 149 19.56 3.72 4.06
N SER A 150 18.88 3.26 5.10
CA SER A 150 17.91 4.05 5.87
C SER A 150 18.22 3.81 7.35
N PRO A 151 18.95 4.73 8.00
CA PRO A 151 19.29 4.60 9.42
C PRO A 151 18.06 4.45 10.31
N ASP A 152 17.00 5.20 10.03
CA ASP A 152 15.76 5.17 10.81
C ASP A 152 15.04 3.83 10.68
N LEU A 153 14.94 3.29 9.46
CA LEU A 153 14.36 1.96 9.26
C LEU A 153 15.23 0.86 9.88
N ALA A 154 16.56 0.98 9.76
CA ALA A 154 17.47 0.03 10.39
C ALA A 154 17.33 0.03 11.92
N ALA A 155 17.16 1.19 12.53
CA ALA A 155 16.90 1.33 13.97
C ALA A 155 15.54 0.72 14.35
N ALA A 156 14.48 0.98 13.57
CA ALA A 156 13.16 0.40 13.79
C ALA A 156 13.14 -1.13 13.64
N LEU A 157 14.07 -1.70 12.87
CA LEU A 157 14.22 -3.14 12.62
C LEU A 157 15.38 -3.77 13.39
N GLN A 158 15.88 -3.12 14.45
CA GLN A 158 16.98 -3.66 15.24
C GLN A 158 16.63 -5.05 15.81
N GLY A 159 17.48 -6.05 15.52
CA GLY A 159 17.28 -7.43 15.96
C GLY A 159 16.35 -8.27 15.06
N VAL A 160 15.75 -7.67 14.03
CA VAL A 160 14.95 -8.38 13.04
C VAL A 160 15.86 -9.10 12.05
N THR A 161 15.64 -10.40 11.86
CA THR A 161 16.39 -11.24 10.91
C THR A 161 15.51 -11.87 9.83
N HIS A 162 14.18 -11.75 9.98
CA HIS A 162 13.19 -12.31 9.07
C HIS A 162 12.13 -11.28 8.71
N VAL A 163 11.57 -11.39 7.51
CA VAL A 163 10.40 -10.63 7.06
C VAL A 163 9.34 -11.55 6.49
N LYS A 164 8.07 -11.31 6.85
CA LYS A 164 6.91 -11.89 6.19
C LYS A 164 6.16 -10.80 5.44
N LEU A 165 5.96 -11.00 4.15
CA LEU A 165 5.32 -10.03 3.25
C LEU A 165 3.89 -10.45 2.98
N PHE A 166 2.99 -9.48 2.98
CA PHE A 166 1.58 -9.66 2.70
C PHE A 166 1.15 -8.64 1.67
N LEU A 167 0.60 -9.11 0.55
CA LEU A 167 0.03 -8.28 -0.48
C LEU A 167 -1.49 -8.28 -0.32
N GLY A 168 -2.05 -7.13 0.04
CA GLY A 168 -3.48 -6.91 0.25
C GLY A 168 -4.10 -6.02 -0.80
N GLY A 169 -5.37 -6.27 -1.13
CA GLY A 169 -6.13 -5.35 -1.96
C GLY A 169 -7.61 -5.66 -2.07
N ASP A 170 -8.38 -4.72 -2.60
CA ASP A 170 -9.84 -4.81 -2.62
C ASP A 170 -10.37 -5.74 -3.71
N ALA A 171 -9.65 -5.80 -4.84
CA ALA A 171 -10.00 -6.63 -5.98
C ALA A 171 -8.76 -7.11 -6.73
N VAL A 172 -8.91 -8.19 -7.49
CA VAL A 172 -7.92 -8.66 -8.46
C VAL A 172 -8.26 -8.09 -9.83
N ARG A 173 -7.23 -7.68 -10.58
CA ARG A 173 -7.35 -7.18 -11.95
C ARG A 173 -8.21 -8.13 -12.79
N GLN A 174 -9.15 -7.57 -13.55
CA GLN A 174 -10.00 -8.33 -14.44
C GLN A 174 -9.18 -9.22 -15.38
N GLY A 175 -9.55 -10.49 -15.50
CA GLY A 175 -8.88 -11.48 -16.35
C GLY A 175 -7.68 -12.18 -15.72
N LEU A 176 -7.26 -11.79 -14.51
CA LEU A 176 -6.26 -12.51 -13.73
C LEU A 176 -6.94 -13.37 -12.66
N ALA A 177 -6.62 -14.65 -12.58
CA ALA A 177 -7.17 -15.50 -11.53
C ALA A 177 -6.50 -15.19 -10.18
N VAL A 178 -7.28 -15.25 -9.09
CA VAL A 178 -6.77 -15.09 -7.71
C VAL A 178 -5.61 -16.05 -7.44
N GLN A 179 -5.73 -17.30 -7.92
CA GLN A 179 -4.71 -18.34 -7.74
C GLN A 179 -3.41 -17.99 -8.48
N GLU A 180 -3.49 -17.48 -9.72
CA GLU A 180 -2.31 -17.05 -10.48
C GLU A 180 -1.58 -15.90 -9.78
N LEU A 181 -2.34 -14.94 -9.23
CA LEU A 181 -1.77 -13.85 -8.45
C LEU A 181 -1.16 -14.35 -7.13
N ALA A 182 -1.79 -15.29 -6.44
CA ALA A 182 -1.28 -15.88 -5.22
C ALA A 182 0.04 -16.62 -5.47
N GLU A 183 0.14 -17.36 -6.58
CA GLU A 183 1.36 -18.01 -7.02
C GLU A 183 2.46 -17.00 -7.35
N ALA A 184 2.13 -15.93 -8.09
CA ALA A 184 3.07 -14.85 -8.40
C ALA A 184 3.59 -14.15 -7.13
N ALA A 185 2.72 -13.88 -6.15
CA ALA A 185 3.11 -13.34 -4.85
C ALA A 185 4.00 -14.33 -4.07
N ALA A 186 3.66 -15.62 -4.07
CA ALA A 186 4.43 -16.64 -3.36
C ALA A 186 5.85 -16.79 -3.91
N VAL A 187 6.06 -16.65 -5.23
CA VAL A 187 7.39 -16.67 -5.87
C VAL A 187 8.32 -15.61 -5.27
N VAL A 188 7.78 -14.46 -4.85
CA VAL A 188 8.56 -13.37 -4.24
C VAL A 188 8.55 -13.41 -2.71
N GLY A 189 8.03 -14.48 -2.11
CA GLY A 189 7.94 -14.66 -0.66
C GLY A 189 6.82 -13.85 0.00
N ALA A 190 5.78 -13.47 -0.76
CA ALA A 190 4.63 -12.73 -0.26
C ALA A 190 3.38 -13.60 -0.23
N SER A 191 2.54 -13.41 0.80
CA SER A 191 1.23 -14.03 0.90
C SER A 191 0.15 -13.10 0.36
N LEU A 192 -0.78 -13.62 -0.44
CA LEU A 192 -1.92 -12.85 -0.91
C LEU A 192 -3.00 -12.78 0.18
N VAL A 193 -3.49 -11.56 0.43
CA VAL A 193 -4.51 -11.25 1.44
C VAL A 193 -5.67 -10.55 0.75
N LEU A 194 -6.89 -11.04 0.94
CA LEU A 194 -8.10 -10.49 0.32
C LEU A 194 -9.19 -10.27 1.37
N PRO A 195 -10.18 -9.41 1.10
CA PRO A 195 -11.39 -9.30 1.92
C PRO A 195 -12.09 -10.66 2.04
N SER A 196 -12.36 -11.07 3.27
CA SER A 196 -13.04 -12.32 3.61
C SER A 196 -14.06 -12.06 4.73
N GLY A 197 -15.32 -11.90 4.34
CA GLY A 197 -16.38 -11.52 5.28
C GLY A 197 -16.20 -10.09 5.80
N GLN A 198 -16.01 -9.94 7.11
CA GLN A 198 -15.82 -8.64 7.77
C GLN A 198 -14.34 -8.28 8.02
N ALA A 199 -13.40 -9.12 7.59
CA ALA A 199 -11.98 -8.95 7.86
C ALA A 199 -11.12 -9.32 6.64
N LEU A 200 -9.80 -9.17 6.78
CA LEU A 200 -8.84 -9.67 5.82
C LEU A 200 -8.52 -11.15 6.10
N GLY A 201 -8.38 -11.92 5.03
CA GLY A 201 -8.03 -13.34 5.09
C GLY A 201 -6.97 -13.69 4.05
N LEU A 202 -6.25 -14.79 4.29
CA LEU A 202 -5.35 -15.33 3.29
C LEU A 202 -6.14 -15.89 2.10
N ALA A 203 -5.66 -15.64 0.89
CA ALA A 203 -6.20 -16.24 -0.31
C ALA A 203 -5.61 -17.64 -0.59
N SER A 204 -4.46 -17.97 -0.01
CA SER A 204 -3.71 -19.22 -0.20
C SER A 204 -2.91 -19.60 1.05
N GLU A 205 -2.15 -20.69 0.99
CA GLU A 205 -1.15 -20.97 2.02
C GLU A 205 -0.19 -19.77 2.19
N PRO A 206 0.19 -19.43 3.44
CA PRO A 206 1.09 -18.32 3.70
C PRO A 206 2.49 -18.62 3.16
N ALA A 207 3.08 -17.65 2.48
CA ALA A 207 4.49 -17.68 2.11
C ALA A 207 5.38 -17.75 3.37
N PRO A 208 6.52 -18.47 3.29
CA PRO A 208 7.45 -18.56 4.41
C PRO A 208 8.11 -17.21 4.69
N ALA A 209 8.65 -17.07 5.91
CA ALA A 209 9.47 -15.92 6.23
C ALA A 209 10.74 -15.88 5.37
N VAL A 210 11.05 -14.69 4.86
CA VAL A 210 12.23 -14.42 4.06
C VAL A 210 13.33 -13.90 4.99
N ARG A 211 14.54 -14.45 4.88
CA ARG A 211 15.70 -13.97 5.65
C ARG A 211 16.17 -12.60 5.14
N LEU A 212 16.45 -11.71 6.08
CA LEU A 212 17.00 -10.36 5.85
C LEU A 212 18.51 -10.31 5.86
#